data_AF-A0A7T6VKW4-F1
#
_entry.id   AF-A0A7T6VKW4-F1
#
_cell.length_a   1.000
_cell.length_b   1.000
_cell.length_c   1.000
_cell.angle_alpha   90.00
_cell.angle_beta   90.00
_cell.angle_gamma   90.00
#
_symmetry.space_group_name_H-M   'P 1'
#
loop_
_entity.id
_entity.type
_entity.pdbx_description
1 polymer ?
#
loop_
_entity_poly.entity_id
_entity_poly.type
_entity_poly.pdbx_seq_one_letter_code
_entity_poly.pdbx_strand_id
1 'polypeptide(L)'
;MAVSNLVVDEQETDAAAVTSGSSFYLAMRILPAVQRDAMFQVYAFCRAVDDIADSDLPRAERNAGLDRWRADIDACFAGRPPRHLVALEREIRAFDLRCDDFHAMIDGMAMDAAEDICAPDEPTLDLFCDRVASAAGRLSVRIFGIPEAEGITLSHHLGRALQLTNILRDIDDDAAINRCYLPRELLAREGIAITDPATIVRDPALPRVCATLVERAIEHFRQADAVMDTCTRAQVKAPRIMSGAYRCILDAAIARGFAAPRAPLRKPKARMLMIAARYALF
;
A
#
# COMPACT_ATOMS: atom_id res chain seq x y z
N MET A 1 20.63 6.19 39.05
CA MET A 1 19.49 5.75 38.22
C MET A 1 19.63 6.42 36.88
N ALA A 2 20.25 5.73 35.92
CA ALA A 2 20.60 6.31 34.64
C ALA A 2 19.39 6.25 33.71
N VAL A 3 18.92 7.42 33.30
CA VAL A 3 17.99 7.60 32.19
C VAL A 3 18.77 7.26 30.92
N SER A 4 18.51 6.08 30.36
CA SER A 4 19.10 5.67 29.09
C SER A 4 18.34 6.41 27.99
N ASN A 5 18.86 7.57 27.58
CA ASN A 5 18.46 8.23 26.34
C ASN A 5 18.80 7.28 25.18
N LEU A 6 17.78 6.62 24.63
CA LEU A 6 17.86 6.04 23.30
C LEU A 6 18.02 7.20 22.31
N VAL A 7 19.28 7.53 22.01
CA VAL A 7 19.63 8.27 20.81
C VAL A 7 19.23 7.35 19.64
N VAL A 8 18.07 7.62 19.06
CA VAL A 8 17.74 7.10 17.73
C VAL A 8 18.74 7.78 16.81
N ASP A 9 19.70 7.01 16.32
CA ASP A 9 20.68 7.44 15.33
C ASP A 9 19.90 8.01 14.12
N GLU A 10 19.97 9.33 13.89
CA GLU A 10 19.40 10.00 12.71
C GLU A 10 20.20 9.58 11.47
N GLN A 11 20.08 8.31 11.07
CA GLN A 11 20.61 7.86 9.79
C GLN A 11 19.70 8.40 8.69
N GLU A 12 20.22 9.36 7.94
CA GLU A 12 19.67 9.85 6.69
C GLU A 12 19.41 8.63 5.78
N THR A 13 18.15 8.18 5.73
CA THR A 13 17.80 6.95 5.03
C THR A 13 17.85 7.24 3.53
N ASP A 14 18.70 6.53 2.79
CA ASP A 14 18.76 6.66 1.33
C ASP A 14 17.44 6.11 0.74
N ALA A 15 16.52 7.02 0.47
CA ALA A 15 15.20 6.74 -0.05
C ALA A 15 15.23 5.93 -1.36
N ALA A 16 16.27 6.12 -2.19
CA ALA A 16 16.43 5.36 -3.43
C ALA A 16 16.85 3.90 -3.15
N ALA A 17 17.73 3.68 -2.16
CA ALA A 17 18.16 2.34 -1.76
C ALA A 17 17.00 1.50 -1.20
N VAL A 18 16.15 2.08 -0.35
CA VAL A 18 14.96 1.44 0.24
C VAL A 18 13.96 1.00 -0.84
N THR A 19 13.92 1.71 -1.96
CA THR A 19 12.96 1.46 -3.05
C THR A 19 13.39 0.30 -3.96
N SER A 20 14.69 0.02 -4.09
CA SER A 20 15.32 -0.77 -5.17
C SER A 20 14.78 -2.21 -5.40
N GLY A 21 14.19 -2.85 -4.39
CA GLY A 21 13.63 -4.21 -4.47
C GLY A 21 12.14 -4.29 -4.85
N SER A 22 11.45 -3.16 -4.93
CA SER A 22 9.98 -3.11 -5.09
C SER A 22 9.53 -3.07 -6.55
N SER A 23 8.30 -3.49 -6.81
CA SER A 23 7.63 -3.27 -8.11
C SER A 23 7.47 -1.77 -8.44
N PHE A 24 7.57 -0.90 -7.43
CA PHE A 24 7.49 0.55 -7.56
C PHE A 24 8.77 1.18 -8.12
N TYR A 25 9.95 0.62 -7.84
CA TYR A 25 11.23 1.16 -8.31
C TYR A 25 11.30 1.33 -9.82
N LEU A 26 10.81 0.33 -10.57
CA LEU A 26 10.83 0.35 -12.02
C LEU A 26 9.90 1.43 -12.59
N ALA A 27 8.75 1.66 -11.95
CA ALA A 27 7.82 2.74 -12.30
C ALA A 27 8.39 4.13 -11.96
N MET A 28 9.23 4.24 -10.93
CA MET A 28 9.85 5.51 -10.54
C MET A 28 11.02 5.90 -11.45
N ARG A 29 11.78 4.93 -11.98
CA ARG A 29 12.93 5.20 -12.87
C ARG A 29 12.56 5.90 -14.18
N ILE A 30 11.32 5.80 -14.62
CA ILE A 30 10.83 6.43 -15.85
C ILE A 30 10.33 7.88 -15.63
N LEU A 31 10.23 8.32 -14.38
CA LEU A 31 9.75 9.66 -14.05
C LEU A 31 10.83 10.71 -14.32
N PRO A 32 10.43 11.95 -14.69
CA PRO A 32 11.30 13.13 -14.61
C PRO A 32 11.99 13.21 -13.24
N ALA A 33 13.21 13.75 -13.22
CA ALA A 33 14.05 13.74 -12.01
C ALA A 33 13.33 14.28 -10.76
N VAL A 34 12.67 15.44 -10.89
CA VAL A 34 11.94 16.08 -9.78
C VAL A 34 10.80 15.20 -9.25
N GLN A 35 10.01 14.59 -10.14
CA GLN A 35 8.91 13.68 -9.73
C GLN A 35 9.45 12.40 -9.10
N ARG A 36 10.57 11.88 -9.61
CA ARG A 36 11.20 10.67 -9.07
C ARG A 36 11.71 10.90 -7.66
N ASP A 37 12.38 12.02 -7.42
CA ASP A 37 12.95 12.35 -6.10
C ASP A 37 11.83 12.53 -5.07
N ALA A 38 10.73 13.19 -5.44
CA ALA A 38 9.53 13.28 -4.60
C ALA A 38 8.89 11.91 -4.31
N MET A 39 8.78 11.04 -5.32
CA MET A 39 8.27 9.69 -5.12
C MET A 39 9.16 8.84 -4.20
N PHE A 40 10.48 9.03 -4.22
CA PHE A 40 11.37 8.36 -3.28
C PHE A 40 11.11 8.82 -1.83
N GLN A 41 10.92 10.12 -1.59
CA GLN A 41 10.61 10.63 -0.26
C GLN A 41 9.27 10.08 0.26
N VAL A 42 8.23 10.09 -0.58
CA VAL A 42 6.91 9.51 -0.22
C VAL A 42 7.02 8.01 0.04
N TYR A 43 7.74 7.27 -0.82
CA TYR A 43 7.92 5.82 -0.63
C TYR A 43 8.70 5.51 0.66
N ALA A 44 9.76 6.27 0.96
CA ALA A 44 10.52 6.10 2.19
C ALA A 44 9.65 6.33 3.44
N PHE A 45 8.80 7.37 3.42
CA PHE A 45 7.80 7.58 4.47
C PHE A 45 6.85 6.38 4.61
N CYS A 46 6.21 5.97 3.51
CA CYS A 46 5.26 4.85 3.54
C CYS A 46 5.92 3.57 4.07
N ARG A 47 7.16 3.30 3.65
CA ARG A 47 7.91 2.14 4.12
C ARG A 47 8.28 2.23 5.60
N ALA A 48 8.64 3.42 6.08
CA ALA A 48 9.00 3.62 7.48
C ALA A 48 7.82 3.38 8.43
N VAL A 49 6.60 3.82 8.08
CA VAL A 49 5.41 3.57 8.92
C VAL A 49 4.94 2.11 8.84
N ASP A 50 5.08 1.48 7.67
CA ASP A 50 4.82 0.05 7.42
C ASP A 50 5.76 -0.85 8.22
N ASP A 51 7.07 -0.55 8.22
CA ASP A 51 8.07 -1.26 9.01
C ASP A 51 7.80 -1.19 10.52
N ILE A 52 7.22 -0.09 11.01
CA ILE A 52 6.82 0.00 12.42
C ILE A 52 5.67 -0.97 12.70
N ALA A 53 4.64 -1.00 11.85
CA ALA A 53 3.47 -1.86 12.04
C ALA A 53 3.80 -3.35 11.94
N ASP A 54 4.74 -3.72 11.06
CA ASP A 54 5.18 -5.10 10.83
C ASP A 54 6.33 -5.56 11.73
N SER A 55 6.87 -4.67 12.57
CA SER A 55 7.92 -5.04 13.53
C SER A 55 7.42 -5.98 14.64
N ASP A 56 8.34 -6.77 15.20
CA ASP A 56 8.13 -7.60 16.40
C ASP A 56 8.13 -6.78 17.71
N LEU A 57 8.11 -5.45 17.64
CA LEU A 57 8.12 -4.59 18.81
C LEU A 57 6.80 -4.71 19.60
N PRO A 58 6.83 -4.48 20.92
CA PRO A 58 5.61 -4.39 21.72
C PRO A 58 4.64 -3.35 21.17
N ARG A 59 3.32 -3.62 21.27
CA ARG A 59 2.26 -2.75 20.74
C ARG A 59 2.40 -1.28 21.16
N ALA A 60 2.72 -1.04 22.43
CA ALA A 60 2.92 0.31 22.95
C ALA A 60 4.08 1.05 22.25
N GLU A 61 5.14 0.33 21.88
CA GLU A 61 6.29 0.91 21.18
C GLU A 61 5.98 1.18 19.70
N ARG A 62 5.23 0.28 19.03
CA ARG A 62 4.75 0.52 17.66
C ARG A 62 3.85 1.75 17.61
N ASN A 63 2.87 1.85 18.51
CA ASN A 63 1.98 3.01 18.59
C ASN A 63 2.75 4.30 18.87
N ALA A 64 3.69 4.29 19.82
CA ALA A 64 4.54 5.45 20.09
C ALA A 64 5.41 5.83 18.88
N GLY A 65 5.84 4.85 18.06
CA GLY A 65 6.55 5.09 16.80
C GLY A 65 5.69 5.80 15.76
N LEU A 66 4.44 5.36 15.58
CA LEU A 66 3.47 5.97 14.68
C LEU A 66 3.08 7.39 15.14
N ASP A 67 2.91 7.60 16.45
CA ASP A 67 2.64 8.92 17.03
C ASP A 67 3.80 9.90 16.80
N ARG A 68 5.06 9.43 16.89
CA ARG A 68 6.23 10.25 16.54
C ARG A 68 6.20 10.67 15.07
N TRP A 69 5.93 9.73 14.16
CA TRP A 69 5.80 10.04 12.73
C TRP A 69 4.69 11.06 12.46
N ARG A 70 3.56 10.96 13.15
CA ARG A 70 2.48 11.96 13.07
C ARG A 70 2.97 13.35 13.48
N ALA A 71 3.64 13.45 14.63
CA ALA A 71 4.20 14.71 15.10
C ALA A 71 5.27 15.29 14.15
N ASP A 72 6.08 14.43 13.56
CA ASP A 72 7.12 14.82 12.60
C ASP A 72 6.51 15.36 11.30
N ILE A 73 5.45 14.72 10.77
CA ILE A 73 4.68 15.21 9.63
C ILE A 73 4.01 16.56 9.97
N ASP A 74 3.35 16.67 11.12
CA ASP A 74 2.77 17.94 11.58
C ASP A 74 3.81 19.06 11.65
N ALA A 75 5.03 18.74 12.09
CA ALA A 75 6.14 19.67 12.15
C ALA A 75 6.62 20.12 10.75
N CYS A 76 6.65 19.22 9.76
CA CYS A 76 6.88 19.59 8.35
C CYS A 76 5.82 20.59 7.85
N PHE A 77 4.53 20.32 8.08
CA PHE A 77 3.45 21.22 7.65
C PHE A 77 3.48 22.57 8.39
N ALA A 78 3.96 22.60 9.64
CA ALA A 78 4.21 23.80 10.41
C ALA A 78 5.52 24.56 10.05
N GLY A 79 6.28 24.09 9.06
CA GLY A 79 7.53 24.73 8.62
C GLY A 79 8.71 24.55 9.59
N ARG A 80 8.65 23.51 10.43
CA ARG A 80 9.71 23.14 11.39
C ARG A 80 10.08 21.66 11.25
N PRO A 81 10.45 21.19 10.04
CA PRO A 81 10.72 19.77 9.81
C PRO A 81 11.89 19.28 10.68
N PRO A 82 11.82 18.05 11.23
CA PRO A 82 13.00 17.34 11.70
C PRO A 82 14.09 17.30 10.63
N ARG A 83 15.37 17.22 11.02
CA ARG A 83 16.49 17.30 10.07
C ARG A 83 16.40 16.26 8.94
N HIS A 84 16.04 15.03 9.30
CA HIS A 84 15.91 13.92 8.36
C HIS A 84 14.70 14.05 7.41
N LEU A 85 13.76 14.99 7.65
CA LEU A 85 12.58 15.23 6.81
C LEU A 85 12.61 16.56 6.05
N VAL A 86 13.73 17.29 6.07
CA VAL A 86 13.88 18.53 5.29
C VAL A 86 13.65 18.28 3.80
N ALA A 87 14.11 17.14 3.27
CA ALA A 87 13.86 16.76 1.89
C ALA A 87 12.37 16.54 1.63
N LEU A 88 11.69 15.75 2.47
CA LEU A 88 10.24 15.51 2.34
C LEU A 88 9.43 16.81 2.44
N GLU A 89 9.77 17.72 3.35
CA GLU A 89 9.10 19.02 3.49
C GLU A 89 9.17 19.85 2.20
N ARG A 90 10.33 19.88 1.54
CA ARG A 90 10.49 20.54 0.24
C ARG A 90 9.53 19.95 -0.79
N GLU A 91 9.39 18.63 -0.85
CA GLU A 91 8.50 17.96 -1.80
C GLU A 91 7.01 18.15 -1.45
N ILE A 92 6.66 18.20 -0.15
CA ILE A 92 5.32 18.57 0.33
C ILE A 92 4.93 19.94 -0.23
N ARG A 93 5.82 20.93 -0.15
CA ARG A 93 5.57 22.28 -0.69
C ARG A 93 5.54 22.30 -2.21
N ALA A 94 6.47 21.61 -2.87
CA ALA A 94 6.60 21.63 -4.33
C ALA A 94 5.40 21.00 -5.05
N PHE A 95 4.80 19.97 -4.45
CA PHE A 95 3.69 19.20 -5.05
C PHE A 95 2.35 19.38 -4.34
N ASP A 96 2.26 20.31 -3.38
CA ASP A 96 1.05 20.60 -2.63
C ASP A 96 0.42 19.31 -2.03
N LEU A 97 1.28 18.50 -1.42
CA LEU A 97 0.88 17.24 -0.78
C LEU A 97 0.03 17.53 0.46
N ARG A 98 -0.95 16.67 0.76
CA ARG A 98 -1.93 16.91 1.81
C ARG A 98 -1.59 16.17 3.08
N CYS A 99 -1.59 16.90 4.20
CA CYS A 99 -1.32 16.37 5.53
C CYS A 99 -2.25 15.18 5.85
N ASP A 100 -3.53 15.31 5.49
CA ASP A 100 -4.54 14.28 5.68
C ASP A 100 -4.17 12.93 5.03
N ASP A 101 -3.45 12.93 3.90
CA ASP A 101 -3.03 11.70 3.23
C ASP A 101 -1.87 11.00 3.97
N PHE A 102 -0.94 11.76 4.55
CA PHE A 102 0.09 11.21 5.44
C PHE A 102 -0.53 10.65 6.72
N HIS A 103 -1.48 11.39 7.30
CA HIS A 103 -2.21 10.98 8.48
C HIS A 103 -3.05 9.73 8.24
N ALA A 104 -3.71 9.62 7.08
CA ALA A 104 -4.45 8.44 6.69
C ALA A 104 -3.54 7.21 6.59
N MET A 105 -2.34 7.34 6.01
CA MET A 105 -1.34 6.26 5.98
C MET A 105 -0.95 5.80 7.40
N ILE A 106 -0.64 6.76 8.29
CA ILE A 106 -0.30 6.46 9.69
C ILE A 106 -1.48 5.78 10.41
N ASP A 107 -2.70 6.26 10.20
CA ASP A 107 -3.91 5.66 10.77
C ASP A 107 -4.14 4.23 10.27
N GLY A 108 -3.80 3.94 9.01
CA GLY A 108 -3.86 2.60 8.46
C GLY A 108 -2.91 1.65 9.18
N MET A 109 -1.65 2.08 9.35
CA MET A 109 -0.65 1.32 10.10
C MET A 109 -1.04 1.14 11.58
N ALA A 110 -1.71 2.14 12.15
CA ALA A 110 -2.22 2.06 13.51
C ALA A 110 -3.34 1.02 13.68
N MET A 111 -4.15 0.77 12.63
CA MET A 111 -5.15 -0.31 12.66
C MET A 111 -4.48 -1.68 12.84
N ASP A 112 -3.40 -1.94 12.10
CA ASP A 112 -2.60 -3.17 12.19
C ASP A 112 -1.77 -3.28 13.48
N ALA A 113 -1.39 -2.14 14.05
CA ALA A 113 -0.60 -2.09 15.28
C ALA A 113 -1.47 -2.30 16.54
N ALA A 114 -2.72 -1.83 16.50
CA ALA A 114 -3.67 -1.88 17.62
C ALA A 114 -4.13 -3.30 17.92
N GLU A 115 -4.52 -4.05 16.88
CA GLU A 115 -4.95 -5.44 16.98
C GLU A 115 -4.61 -6.30 15.77
N ASP A 116 -4.55 -7.62 16.01
CA ASP A 116 -4.37 -8.55 14.90
C ASP A 116 -5.72 -8.65 14.20
N ILE A 117 -5.84 -8.01 13.04
CA ILE A 117 -7.09 -7.96 12.29
C ILE A 117 -7.48 -9.38 11.91
N CYS A 118 -8.65 -9.83 12.36
CA CYS A 118 -9.24 -11.11 11.98
C CYS A 118 -10.72 -10.93 11.66
N ALA A 119 -11.09 -11.20 10.41
CA ALA A 119 -12.46 -11.07 9.91
C ALA A 119 -13.10 -9.69 10.16
N PRO A 120 -12.50 -8.59 9.64
CA PRO A 120 -13.08 -7.26 9.76
C PRO A 120 -14.45 -7.21 9.06
N ASP A 121 -15.26 -6.17 9.32
CA ASP A 121 -16.42 -5.94 8.43
C ASP A 121 -15.98 -5.31 7.12
N GLU A 122 -16.88 -5.38 6.15
CA GLU A 122 -16.75 -4.70 4.86
C GLU A 122 -16.36 -3.21 4.99
N PRO A 123 -17.01 -2.36 5.83
CA PRO A 123 -16.59 -0.96 5.99
C PRO A 123 -15.18 -0.79 6.58
N THR A 124 -14.79 -1.63 7.54
CA THR A 124 -13.45 -1.59 8.14
C THR A 124 -12.40 -2.02 7.12
N LEU A 125 -12.67 -3.05 6.32
CA LEU A 125 -11.81 -3.47 5.22
C LEU A 125 -11.66 -2.36 4.16
N ASP A 126 -12.76 -1.69 3.78
CA ASP A 126 -12.71 -0.59 2.82
C ASP A 126 -11.91 0.60 3.37
N LEU A 127 -12.13 0.97 4.63
CA LEU A 127 -11.36 2.02 5.31
C LEU A 127 -9.87 1.67 5.38
N PHE A 128 -9.56 0.42 5.70
CA PHE A 128 -8.19 -0.09 5.70
C PHE A 128 -7.56 0.07 4.31
N CYS A 129 -8.22 -0.39 3.24
CA CYS A 129 -7.75 -0.23 1.87
C CYS A 129 -7.60 1.25 1.45
N ASP A 130 -8.46 2.14 1.93
CA ASP A 130 -8.30 3.56 1.68
C ASP A 130 -7.02 4.09 2.33
N ARG A 131 -6.81 3.79 3.61
CA ARG A 131 -5.71 4.28 4.42
C ARG A 131 -4.36 3.75 3.98
N VAL A 132 -4.22 2.44 3.77
CA VAL A 132 -2.91 1.82 3.51
C VAL A 132 -2.47 1.86 2.05
N ALA A 133 -3.38 2.17 1.12
CA ALA A 133 -3.07 2.17 -0.31
C ALA A 133 -3.59 3.39 -1.07
N SER A 134 -4.86 3.77 -0.86
CA SER A 134 -5.43 4.91 -1.61
C SER A 134 -4.82 6.24 -1.16
N ALA A 135 -4.47 6.40 0.11
CA ALA A 135 -3.79 7.59 0.63
C ALA A 135 -2.39 7.79 -0.01
N ALA A 136 -1.56 6.74 -0.08
CA ALA A 136 -0.31 6.76 -0.83
C ALA A 136 -0.54 7.10 -2.32
N GLY A 137 -1.64 6.59 -2.90
CA GLY A 137 -2.09 6.97 -4.24
C GLY A 137 -2.35 8.47 -4.36
N ARG A 138 -3.08 9.07 -3.42
CA ARG A 138 -3.42 10.52 -3.42
C ARG A 138 -2.17 11.41 -3.33
N LEU A 139 -1.14 11.00 -2.59
CA LEU A 139 0.18 11.65 -2.62
C LEU A 139 0.84 11.52 -4.02
N SER A 140 0.81 10.31 -4.59
CA SER A 140 1.47 10.00 -5.86
C SER A 140 0.88 10.75 -7.05
N VAL A 141 -0.45 10.81 -7.16
CA VAL A 141 -1.14 11.47 -8.29
C VAL A 141 -0.91 12.99 -8.33
N ARG A 142 -0.69 13.62 -7.17
CA ARG A 142 -0.26 15.03 -7.08
C ARG A 142 1.14 15.21 -7.65
N ILE A 143 2.07 14.31 -7.33
CA ILE A 143 3.43 14.31 -7.88
C ILE A 143 3.41 14.16 -9.41
N PHE A 144 2.53 13.29 -9.92
CA PHE A 144 2.37 13.09 -11.36
C PHE A 144 1.64 14.24 -12.08
N GLY A 145 1.09 15.20 -11.33
CA GLY A 145 0.37 16.35 -11.87
C GLY A 145 -0.99 15.99 -12.46
N ILE A 146 -1.66 14.95 -11.93
CA ILE A 146 -3.03 14.60 -12.32
C ILE A 146 -3.99 15.62 -11.66
N PRO A 147 -5.02 16.13 -12.37
CA PRO A 147 -5.97 17.05 -11.77
C PRO A 147 -6.70 16.44 -10.57
N GLU A 148 -7.12 17.26 -9.62
CA GLU A 148 -7.53 16.80 -8.28
C GLU A 148 -8.70 15.79 -8.29
N ALA A 149 -9.74 16.04 -9.09
CA ALA A 149 -10.92 15.17 -9.14
C ALA A 149 -10.59 13.78 -9.71
N GLU A 150 -9.85 13.74 -10.82
CA GLU A 150 -9.33 12.52 -11.44
C GLU A 150 -8.33 11.82 -10.51
N GLY A 151 -7.48 12.58 -9.84
CA GLY A 151 -6.50 12.07 -8.88
C GLY A 151 -7.15 11.35 -7.71
N ILE A 152 -8.19 11.95 -7.11
CA ILE A 152 -8.96 11.33 -6.02
C ILE A 152 -9.62 10.03 -6.50
N THR A 153 -10.28 10.07 -7.67
CA THR A 153 -11.00 8.92 -8.21
C THR A 153 -10.04 7.79 -8.61
N LEU A 154 -8.92 8.14 -9.25
CA LEU A 154 -7.89 7.18 -9.63
C LEU A 154 -7.28 6.53 -8.41
N SER A 155 -6.90 7.29 -7.39
CA SER A 155 -6.29 6.76 -6.18
C SER A 155 -7.25 5.90 -5.37
N HIS A 156 -8.53 6.27 -5.32
CA HIS A 156 -9.59 5.45 -4.72
C HIS A 156 -9.66 4.06 -5.37
N HIS A 157 -9.77 4.01 -6.69
CA HIS A 157 -9.93 2.74 -7.39
C HIS A 157 -8.64 1.95 -7.49
N LEU A 158 -7.55 2.58 -7.94
CA LEU A 158 -6.27 1.89 -8.10
C LEU A 158 -5.74 1.41 -6.75
N GLY A 159 -5.80 2.24 -5.70
CA GLY A 159 -5.40 1.85 -4.34
C GLY A 159 -6.12 0.60 -3.84
N ARG A 160 -7.46 0.56 -3.97
CA ARG A 160 -8.27 -0.62 -3.61
C ARG A 160 -7.93 -1.85 -4.44
N ALA A 161 -7.75 -1.71 -5.76
CA ALA A 161 -7.34 -2.82 -6.62
C ALA A 161 -6.01 -3.44 -6.18
N LEU A 162 -5.04 -2.60 -5.85
CA LEU A 162 -3.72 -3.00 -5.38
C LEU A 162 -3.80 -3.72 -4.02
N GLN A 163 -4.53 -3.13 -3.06
CA GLN A 163 -4.60 -3.69 -1.72
C GLN A 163 -5.40 -4.99 -1.65
N LEU A 164 -6.52 -5.09 -2.37
CA LEU A 164 -7.25 -6.34 -2.51
C LEU A 164 -6.38 -7.43 -3.16
N THR A 165 -5.52 -7.04 -4.12
CA THR A 165 -4.55 -7.98 -4.72
C THR A 165 -3.49 -8.44 -3.70
N ASN A 166 -3.01 -7.56 -2.81
CA ASN A 166 -2.11 -7.95 -1.71
C ASN A 166 -2.79 -8.96 -0.77
N ILE A 167 -4.01 -8.66 -0.29
CA ILE A 167 -4.78 -9.55 0.58
C ILE A 167 -4.99 -10.93 -0.06
N LEU A 168 -5.32 -10.98 -1.36
CA LEU A 168 -5.50 -12.24 -2.10
C LEU A 168 -4.19 -13.00 -2.33
N ARG A 169 -3.06 -12.29 -2.45
CA ARG A 169 -1.73 -12.87 -2.62
C ARG A 169 -1.26 -13.54 -1.33
N ASP A 170 -1.44 -12.86 -0.21
CA ASP A 170 -0.71 -13.09 1.05
C ASP A 170 -1.55 -13.81 2.12
N ILE A 171 -2.71 -14.39 1.77
CA ILE A 171 -3.62 -15.12 2.68
C ILE A 171 -2.89 -16.00 3.72
N ASP A 172 -1.91 -16.80 3.29
CA ASP A 172 -1.16 -17.70 4.18
C ASP A 172 -0.11 -16.98 5.02
N ASP A 173 0.55 -15.98 4.45
CA ASP A 173 1.58 -15.20 5.13
C ASP A 173 0.93 -14.34 6.23
N ASP A 174 -0.22 -13.72 5.93
CA ASP A 174 -1.05 -13.00 6.89
C ASP A 174 -1.52 -13.92 8.03
N ALA A 175 -2.02 -15.12 7.70
CA ALA A 175 -2.46 -16.08 8.71
C ALA A 175 -1.31 -16.58 9.60
N ALA A 176 -0.08 -16.66 9.08
CA ALA A 176 1.10 -17.05 9.85
C ALA A 176 1.48 -16.03 10.93
N ILE A 177 1.12 -14.76 10.74
CA ILE A 177 1.26 -13.68 11.72
C ILE A 177 -0.07 -13.35 12.42
N ASN A 178 -1.01 -14.31 12.45
CA ASN A 178 -2.30 -14.21 13.12
C ASN A 178 -3.23 -13.09 12.57
N ARG A 179 -3.10 -12.73 11.29
CA ARG A 179 -3.98 -11.78 10.59
C ARG A 179 -4.86 -12.48 9.54
N CYS A 180 -6.06 -11.96 9.32
CA CYS A 180 -6.99 -12.35 8.25
C CYS A 180 -7.89 -11.17 7.87
N TYR A 181 -7.63 -10.57 6.70
CA TYR A 181 -8.38 -9.40 6.21
C TYR A 181 -9.66 -9.75 5.44
N LEU A 182 -10.03 -11.04 5.33
CA LEU A 182 -11.24 -11.45 4.62
C LEU A 182 -12.48 -11.03 5.42
N PRO A 183 -13.44 -10.30 4.82
CA PRO A 183 -14.50 -9.67 5.59
C PRO A 183 -15.50 -10.71 6.11
N ARG A 184 -15.95 -10.53 7.35
CA ARG A 184 -16.84 -11.48 8.05
C ARG A 184 -18.14 -11.74 7.33
N GLU A 185 -18.68 -10.76 6.61
CA GLU A 185 -19.89 -10.90 5.81
C GLU A 185 -19.72 -11.91 4.69
N LEU A 186 -18.56 -11.91 4.02
CA LEU A 186 -18.26 -12.89 2.97
C LEU A 186 -17.95 -14.26 3.54
N LEU A 187 -17.23 -14.33 4.67
CA LEU A 187 -17.01 -15.60 5.39
C LEU A 187 -18.35 -16.25 5.78
N ALA A 188 -19.25 -15.47 6.40
CA ALA A 188 -20.57 -15.93 6.82
C ALA A 188 -21.45 -16.37 5.65
N ARG A 189 -21.41 -15.63 4.52
CA ARG A 189 -22.14 -15.99 3.28
C ARG A 189 -21.76 -17.38 2.78
N GLU A 190 -20.51 -17.77 2.93
CA GLU A 190 -20.00 -19.07 2.49
C GLU A 190 -20.04 -20.16 3.57
N GLY A 191 -20.56 -19.84 4.76
CA GLY A 191 -20.70 -20.76 5.89
C GLY A 191 -19.41 -20.98 6.69
N ILE A 192 -18.42 -20.10 6.55
CA ILE A 192 -17.14 -20.19 7.24
C ILE A 192 -17.27 -19.56 8.63
N ALA A 193 -16.98 -20.34 9.68
CA ALA A 193 -16.99 -19.84 11.05
C ALA A 193 -15.81 -18.88 11.28
N ILE A 194 -16.06 -17.78 12.00
CA ILE A 194 -15.03 -16.82 12.39
C ILE A 194 -14.30 -17.37 13.61
N THR A 195 -13.16 -18.01 13.38
CA THR A 195 -12.27 -18.58 14.40
C THR A 195 -10.90 -17.90 14.35
N ASP A 196 -9.81 -18.64 14.56
CA ASP A 196 -8.47 -18.15 14.29
C ASP A 196 -8.19 -18.10 12.76
N PRO A 197 -7.32 -17.18 12.31
CA PRO A 197 -6.90 -17.07 10.90
C PRO A 197 -6.44 -18.37 10.28
N ALA A 198 -5.65 -19.17 10.98
CA ALA A 198 -5.08 -20.40 10.43
C ALA A 198 -6.16 -21.44 10.10
N THR A 199 -7.25 -21.47 10.88
CA THR A 199 -8.43 -22.29 10.59
C THR A 199 -9.24 -21.73 9.42
N ILE A 200 -9.52 -20.41 9.42
CA ILE A 200 -10.28 -19.74 8.34
C ILE A 200 -9.63 -20.01 6.98
N VAL A 201 -8.32 -19.81 6.85
CA VAL A 201 -7.64 -19.94 5.56
C VAL A 201 -7.56 -21.38 5.04
N ARG A 202 -7.87 -22.38 5.88
CA ARG A 202 -7.90 -23.80 5.47
C ARG A 202 -9.31 -24.28 5.10
N ASP A 203 -10.32 -23.45 5.24
CA ASP A 203 -11.70 -23.83 4.95
C ASP A 203 -11.88 -24.17 3.45
N PRO A 204 -12.50 -25.31 3.09
CA PRO A 204 -12.75 -25.68 1.70
C PRO A 204 -13.61 -24.67 0.91
N ALA A 205 -14.40 -23.84 1.58
CA ALA A 205 -15.23 -22.80 0.99
C ALA A 205 -14.48 -21.49 0.72
N LEU A 206 -13.28 -21.30 1.27
CA LEU A 206 -12.50 -20.07 1.13
C LEU A 206 -12.35 -19.57 -0.32
N PRO A 207 -12.17 -20.43 -1.35
CA PRO A 207 -12.08 -19.96 -2.73
C PRO A 207 -13.29 -19.14 -3.21
N ARG A 208 -14.49 -19.37 -2.66
CA ARG A 208 -15.70 -18.60 -3.01
C ARG A 208 -15.70 -17.20 -2.41
N VAL A 209 -15.12 -17.04 -1.21
CA VAL A 209 -14.84 -15.74 -0.60
C VAL A 209 -13.82 -14.97 -1.44
N CYS A 210 -12.71 -15.63 -1.78
CA CYS A 210 -11.66 -15.02 -2.61
C CYS A 210 -12.17 -14.63 -4.00
N ALA A 211 -13.04 -15.43 -4.62
CA ALA A 211 -13.64 -15.10 -5.92
C ALA A 211 -14.40 -13.77 -5.89
N THR A 212 -15.14 -13.49 -4.81
CA THR A 212 -15.85 -12.21 -4.64
C THR A 212 -14.87 -11.04 -4.55
N LEU A 213 -13.76 -11.19 -3.82
CA LEU A 213 -12.73 -10.15 -3.72
C LEU A 213 -11.94 -9.97 -5.04
N VAL A 214 -11.73 -11.05 -5.80
CA VAL A 214 -11.13 -11.00 -7.15
C VAL A 214 -12.00 -10.15 -8.08
N GLU A 215 -13.31 -10.39 -8.10
CA GLU A 215 -14.25 -9.61 -8.93
C GLU A 215 -14.20 -8.12 -8.57
N ARG A 216 -14.15 -7.79 -7.27
CA ARG A 216 -14.00 -6.41 -6.81
C ARG A 216 -12.67 -5.79 -7.24
N ALA A 217 -11.57 -6.51 -7.10
CA ALA A 217 -10.25 -6.03 -7.53
C ALA A 217 -10.23 -5.74 -9.05
N ILE A 218 -10.82 -6.64 -9.86
CA ILE A 218 -10.95 -6.46 -11.32
C ILE A 218 -11.80 -5.22 -11.66
N GLU A 219 -12.92 -5.00 -10.96
CA GLU A 219 -13.77 -3.84 -11.18
C GLU A 219 -13.05 -2.53 -10.81
N HIS A 220 -12.36 -2.49 -9.67
CA HIS A 220 -11.54 -1.33 -9.31
C HIS A 220 -10.44 -1.06 -10.33
N PHE A 221 -9.79 -2.10 -10.84
CA PHE A 221 -8.84 -1.98 -11.93
C PHE A 221 -9.46 -1.38 -13.19
N ARG A 222 -10.67 -1.81 -13.58
CA ARG A 222 -11.40 -1.29 -14.74
C ARG A 222 -11.78 0.19 -14.57
N GLN A 223 -12.22 0.58 -13.38
CA GLN A 223 -12.56 1.98 -13.07
C GLN A 223 -11.31 2.87 -13.08
N ALA A 224 -10.19 2.37 -12.54
CA ALA A 224 -8.91 3.08 -12.63
C ALA A 224 -8.46 3.28 -14.09
N ASP A 225 -8.64 2.29 -14.97
CA ASP A 225 -8.34 2.45 -16.40
C ASP A 225 -9.20 3.55 -17.03
N ALA A 226 -10.50 3.58 -16.74
CA ALA A 226 -11.42 4.59 -17.27
C ALA A 226 -10.98 6.02 -16.90
N VAL A 227 -10.50 6.23 -15.67
CA VAL A 227 -9.94 7.54 -15.26
C VAL A 227 -8.59 7.81 -15.95
N MET A 228 -7.70 6.82 -16.04
CA MET A 228 -6.42 7.01 -16.71
C MET A 228 -6.57 7.31 -18.21
N ASP A 229 -7.64 6.86 -18.84
CA ASP A 229 -7.94 7.10 -20.26
C ASP A 229 -8.38 8.54 -20.55
N THR A 230 -8.83 9.30 -19.54
CA THR A 230 -9.14 10.74 -19.67
C THR A 230 -7.91 11.64 -19.43
N CYS A 231 -6.83 11.09 -18.87
CA CYS A 231 -5.62 11.83 -18.52
C CYS A 231 -4.57 11.81 -19.63
N THR A 232 -3.62 12.75 -19.60
CA THR A 232 -2.50 12.74 -20.55
C THR A 232 -1.56 11.57 -20.31
N ARG A 233 -0.92 11.05 -21.37
CA ARG A 233 0.00 9.90 -21.25
C ARG A 233 1.12 10.11 -20.24
N ALA A 234 1.66 11.34 -20.16
CA ALA A 234 2.74 11.66 -19.24
C ALA A 234 2.30 11.50 -17.77
N GLN A 235 1.10 11.99 -17.43
CA GLN A 235 0.55 11.92 -16.08
C GLN A 235 0.30 10.47 -15.61
N VAL A 236 -0.14 9.59 -16.52
CA VAL A 236 -0.57 8.24 -16.13
C VAL A 236 0.42 7.13 -16.52
N LYS A 237 1.63 7.48 -16.98
CA LYS A 237 2.67 6.51 -17.35
C LYS A 237 3.04 5.61 -16.16
N ALA A 238 3.35 6.21 -15.01
CA ALA A 238 3.68 5.48 -13.78
C ALA A 238 2.52 4.65 -13.21
N PRO A 239 1.30 5.19 -13.00
CA PRO A 239 0.18 4.39 -12.48
C PRO A 239 -0.24 3.27 -13.45
N ARG A 240 -0.11 3.43 -14.78
CA ARG A 240 -0.35 2.33 -15.73
C ARG A 240 0.66 1.20 -15.59
N ILE A 241 1.95 1.49 -15.37
CA ILE A 241 2.95 0.45 -15.10
C ILE A 241 2.61 -0.29 -13.81
N MET A 242 2.30 0.45 -12.75
CA MET A 242 1.93 -0.11 -11.46
C MET A 242 0.68 -0.99 -11.55
N SER A 243 -0.38 -0.49 -12.20
CA SER A 243 -1.61 -1.24 -12.50
C SER A 243 -1.30 -2.54 -13.25
N GLY A 244 -0.50 -2.48 -14.32
CA GLY A 244 -0.11 -3.67 -15.08
C GLY A 244 0.70 -4.69 -14.25
N ALA A 245 1.65 -4.22 -13.43
CA ALA A 245 2.45 -5.09 -12.58
C ALA A 245 1.56 -5.82 -11.56
N TYR A 246 0.63 -5.13 -10.92
CA TYR A 246 -0.29 -5.73 -9.96
C TYR A 246 -1.33 -6.65 -10.61
N ARG A 247 -1.82 -6.34 -11.81
CA ARG A 247 -2.65 -7.30 -12.57
C ARG A 247 -1.93 -8.60 -12.83
N CYS A 248 -0.62 -8.57 -13.09
CA CYS A 248 0.16 -9.81 -13.21
C CYS A 248 0.23 -10.62 -11.92
N ILE A 249 0.23 -9.93 -10.76
CA ILE A 249 0.18 -10.59 -9.44
C ILE A 249 -1.20 -11.20 -9.22
N LEU A 250 -2.26 -10.45 -9.51
CA LEU A 250 -3.64 -10.93 -9.39
C LEU A 250 -3.89 -12.15 -10.30
N ASP A 251 -3.49 -12.07 -11.57
CA ASP A 251 -3.55 -13.19 -12.53
C ASP A 251 -2.82 -14.43 -11.99
N ALA A 252 -1.64 -14.24 -11.39
CA ALA A 252 -0.87 -15.34 -10.80
C ALA A 252 -1.56 -15.94 -9.57
N ALA A 253 -2.17 -15.10 -8.72
CA ALA A 253 -2.96 -15.55 -7.58
C ALA A 253 -4.19 -16.36 -8.02
N ILE A 254 -4.92 -15.89 -9.04
CA ILE A 254 -6.08 -16.58 -9.62
C ILE A 254 -5.63 -17.92 -10.24
N ALA A 255 -4.55 -17.94 -11.03
CA ALA A 255 -4.05 -19.14 -11.69
C ALA A 255 -3.55 -20.19 -10.69
N ARG A 256 -2.95 -19.75 -9.57
CA ARG A 256 -2.59 -20.63 -8.45
C ARG A 256 -3.83 -21.26 -7.80
N GLY A 257 -4.93 -20.52 -7.76
CA GLY A 257 -6.11 -20.86 -6.98
C GLY A 257 -5.97 -20.52 -5.50
N PHE A 258 -7.09 -20.62 -4.78
CA PHE A 258 -7.20 -20.21 -3.38
C PHE A 258 -7.47 -21.37 -2.41
N ALA A 259 -7.53 -22.61 -2.91
CA ALA A 259 -7.76 -23.80 -2.09
C ALA A 259 -6.48 -24.19 -1.35
N ALA A 260 -6.59 -24.50 -0.06
CA ALA A 260 -5.46 -24.98 0.73
C ALA A 260 -5.08 -26.43 0.38
N PRO A 261 -3.78 -26.80 0.42
CA PRO A 261 -2.62 -25.93 0.64
C PRO A 261 -2.26 -25.15 -0.64
N ARG A 262 -2.01 -23.84 -0.50
CA ARG A 262 -1.55 -23.01 -1.62
C ARG A 262 -0.02 -23.00 -1.67
N ALA A 263 0.54 -23.06 -2.87
CA ALA A 263 1.97 -22.87 -3.06
C ALA A 263 2.36 -21.37 -2.92
N PRO A 264 3.62 -21.05 -2.55
CA PRO A 264 4.11 -19.68 -2.57
C PRO A 264 3.99 -19.06 -3.96
N LEU A 265 3.53 -17.81 -4.05
CA LEU A 265 3.40 -17.11 -5.32
C LEU A 265 4.76 -16.64 -5.84
N ARG A 266 5.12 -17.09 -7.06
CA ARG A 266 6.27 -16.57 -7.78
C ARG A 266 5.86 -15.37 -8.61
N LYS A 267 6.44 -14.19 -8.33
CA LYS A 267 6.20 -12.97 -9.11
C LYS A 267 6.68 -13.16 -10.56
N PRO A 268 5.83 -12.94 -11.60
CA PRO A 268 6.20 -13.17 -13.00
C PRO A 268 7.10 -12.05 -13.54
N LYS A 269 8.40 -12.09 -13.18
CA LYS A 269 9.39 -11.04 -13.47
C LYS A 269 9.46 -10.62 -14.95
N ALA A 270 9.40 -11.58 -15.88
CA ALA A 270 9.46 -11.30 -17.32
C ALA A 270 8.25 -10.49 -17.83
N ARG A 271 7.04 -10.82 -17.35
CA ARG A 271 5.81 -10.09 -17.73
C ARG A 271 5.78 -8.69 -17.11
N MET A 272 6.26 -8.54 -15.87
CA MET A 272 6.44 -7.23 -15.23
C MET A 272 7.45 -6.34 -15.99
N LEU A 273 8.58 -6.91 -16.41
CA LEU A 273 9.58 -6.22 -17.23
C LEU A 273 9.03 -5.80 -18.60
N MET A 274 8.23 -6.66 -19.25
CA MET A 274 7.56 -6.34 -20.52
C MET A 274 6.59 -5.16 -20.37
N ILE A 275 5.80 -5.12 -19.28
CA ILE A 275 4.87 -4.03 -19.00
C ILE A 275 5.61 -2.72 -18.80
N ALA A 276 6.67 -2.75 -18.00
CA ALA A 276 7.53 -1.57 -17.82
C ALA A 276 8.13 -1.11 -19.15
N ALA A 277 8.63 -2.03 -19.99
CA ALA A 277 9.17 -1.70 -21.30
C ALA A 277 8.10 -1.08 -22.24
N ARG A 278 6.89 -1.66 -22.27
CA ARG A 278 5.76 -1.16 -23.08
C ARG A 278 5.38 0.28 -22.75
N TYR A 279 5.41 0.66 -21.48
CA TYR A 279 5.09 2.02 -21.08
C TYR A 279 6.32 2.92 -20.96
N ALA A 280 7.53 2.38 -20.90
CA ALA A 280 8.77 3.17 -20.91
C ALA A 280 9.09 3.70 -22.33
N LEU A 281 8.89 2.86 -23.35
CA LEU A 281 9.26 3.14 -24.74
C LEU A 281 8.24 3.96 -25.54
N PHE A 282 7.08 4.27 -24.94
CA PHE A 282 6.00 5.06 -25.56
C PHE A 282 5.45 6.11 -24.59
#